data_AF-A0A1B0DAB8-F1
#
_entry.id   AF-A0A1B0DAB8-F1
#
_cell.length_a   1.000
_cell.length_b   1.000
_cell.length_c   1.000
_cell.angle_alpha   90.00
_cell.angle_beta   90.00
_cell.angle_gamma   90.00
#
_symmetry.space_group_name_H-M   'P 1'
#
loop_
_entity.id
_entity.type
_entity.pdbx_description
1 polymer ?
#
loop_
_entity_poly.entity_id
_entity_poly.type
_entity_poly.pdbx_seq_one_letter_code
_entity_poly.pdbx_strand_id
1 'polypeptide(L)'
;MCSMCDEPSRIRQRSGRTYVPEVAQQQKQSRRDGGKVKVGDQQYARLPNSFLYAVVALMFTTFLIVTVLERRLPRGLRVEDEPGHPESFIAEHAMASLTRLTDIGPRVTGSYENEVLAVRVLRKDIDAVVDEYGSGFKVEIDVQKASGAFPIKFFDGMTNVYNDVQNLIVKVNAQVKSSHTLMLNCHFDSVPESPGEQDPL
;
A
#
# COMPACT_ATOMS: atom_id res chain seq x y z
N MET A 1 67.37 35.85 52.97
CA MET A 1 68.80 36.16 52.74
C MET A 1 69.14 35.60 51.37
N CYS A 2 69.03 36.35 50.27
CA CYS A 2 69.86 37.47 49.77
C CYS A 2 71.29 37.07 49.35
N SER A 3 71.73 37.65 48.23
CA SER A 3 73.05 37.57 47.54
C SER A 3 73.12 36.49 46.45
N MET A 4 73.09 36.76 45.13
CA MET A 4 73.57 37.85 44.27
C MET A 4 75.11 37.94 44.15
N CYS A 5 75.58 37.81 42.90
CA CYS A 5 76.79 38.30 42.21
C CYS A 5 77.11 37.31 41.06
N ASP A 6 76.61 37.45 39.82
CA ASP A 6 77.02 38.34 38.71
C ASP A 6 78.51 38.26 38.28
N GLU A 7 78.76 37.74 37.06
CA GLU A 7 79.76 38.30 36.14
C GLU A 7 79.40 37.98 34.66
N PRO A 8 79.56 38.93 33.70
CA PRO A 8 78.84 38.90 32.43
C PRO A 8 79.71 38.44 31.24
N SER A 9 79.29 37.40 30.51
CA SER A 9 79.93 36.98 29.26
C SER A 9 79.20 37.50 28.02
N ARG A 10 79.65 38.67 27.57
CA ARG A 10 79.78 39.16 26.18
C ARG A 10 78.76 38.64 25.13
N ILE A 11 77.79 39.49 24.81
CA ILE A 11 76.83 39.35 23.71
C ILE A 11 77.55 39.41 22.36
N ARG A 12 77.47 38.32 21.59
CA ARG A 12 77.87 38.28 20.17
C ARG A 12 76.61 38.52 19.33
N GLN A 13 76.40 39.77 18.90
CA GLN A 13 75.34 40.10 17.93
C GLN A 13 75.62 39.36 16.62
N ARG A 14 74.69 38.47 16.22
CA ARG A 14 74.69 37.84 14.89
C ARG A 14 73.52 38.41 14.09
N SER A 15 73.88 38.89 12.91
CA SER A 15 73.04 39.53 11.89
C SER A 15 71.74 38.77 11.61
N GLY A 16 70.69 39.56 11.32
CA GLY A 16 69.30 39.14 11.26
C GLY A 16 68.99 37.98 10.32
N ARG A 17 68.14 37.09 10.81
CA ARG A 17 67.43 36.08 10.03
C ARG A 17 65.94 36.39 10.12
N THR A 18 65.40 36.93 9.05
CA THR A 18 63.98 37.22 8.88
C THR A 18 63.19 35.92 9.02
N TYR A 19 62.35 35.82 10.06
CA TYR A 19 61.46 34.68 10.28
C TYR A 19 60.24 34.83 9.37
N VAL A 20 60.12 33.98 8.35
CA VAL A 20 58.95 33.92 7.46
C VAL A 20 58.02 32.83 8.01
N PRO A 21 56.76 33.13 8.35
CA PRO A 21 55.88 32.17 9.00
C PRO A 21 55.49 31.02 8.05
N GLU A 22 55.61 29.79 8.57
CA GLU A 22 55.28 28.48 7.99
C GLU A 22 53.80 28.32 7.56
N VAL A 23 52.98 29.34 7.77
CA VAL A 23 51.55 29.35 7.40
C VAL A 23 51.35 29.61 5.90
N ALA A 24 52.31 30.28 5.24
CA ALA A 24 52.21 30.62 3.82
C ALA A 24 52.47 29.43 2.87
N GLN A 25 53.10 28.35 3.37
CA GLN A 25 53.38 27.16 2.56
C GLN A 25 52.19 26.19 2.49
N GLN A 26 51.44 26.03 3.59
CA GLN A 26 50.26 25.16 3.63
C GLN A 26 49.13 25.67 2.71
N GLN A 27 48.94 26.99 2.61
CA GLN A 27 47.94 27.57 1.69
C GLN A 27 48.30 27.42 0.21
N LYS A 28 49.59 27.33 -0.13
CA LYS A 28 50.06 27.15 -1.52
C LYS A 28 49.99 25.69 -1.98
N GLN A 29 50.10 24.74 -1.06
CA GLN A 29 49.87 23.32 -1.32
C GLN A 29 48.38 23.02 -1.50
N SER A 30 47.50 23.60 -0.67
CA SER A 30 46.04 23.45 -0.83
C SER A 30 45.50 24.09 -2.12
N ARG A 31 46.11 25.17 -2.63
CA ARG A 31 45.73 25.77 -3.94
C ARG A 31 46.31 25.07 -5.18
N ARG A 32 47.32 24.20 -5.03
CA ARG A 32 47.90 23.44 -6.16
C ARG A 32 47.24 22.10 -6.38
N ASP A 33 46.46 21.61 -5.42
CA ASP A 33 45.65 20.40 -5.54
C ASP A 33 44.22 20.70 -6.04
N GLY A 34 44.10 21.75 -6.85
CA GLY A 34 42.97 21.96 -7.75
C GLY A 34 43.05 20.96 -8.90
N GLY A 35 42.98 19.67 -8.57
CA GLY A 35 42.74 18.61 -9.55
C GLY A 35 41.51 18.99 -10.35
N LYS A 36 41.68 19.11 -11.67
CA LYS A 36 40.56 19.32 -12.59
C LYS A 36 39.54 18.21 -12.30
N VAL A 37 38.46 18.55 -11.61
CA VAL A 37 37.25 17.74 -11.60
C VAL A 37 36.83 17.71 -13.06
N LYS A 38 37.15 16.61 -13.74
CA LYS A 38 36.53 16.32 -15.02
C LYS A 38 35.06 16.18 -14.67
N VAL A 39 34.28 17.21 -14.98
CA VAL A 39 32.84 17.06 -15.19
C VAL A 39 32.75 16.12 -16.37
N GLY A 40 32.75 14.81 -16.07
CA GLY A 40 32.40 13.82 -17.06
C GLY A 40 30.96 14.13 -17.40
N ASP A 41 30.73 14.66 -18.59
CA ASP A 41 29.42 14.61 -19.21
C ASP A 41 28.97 13.16 -19.07
N GLN A 42 28.01 12.91 -18.18
CA GLN A 42 27.23 11.69 -18.26
C GLN A 42 26.50 11.80 -19.60
N GLN A 43 27.16 11.33 -20.66
CA GLN A 43 26.52 11.05 -21.93
C GLN A 43 25.47 10.00 -21.62
N TYR A 44 24.23 10.44 -21.37
CA TYR A 44 23.07 9.58 -21.41
C TYR A 44 23.14 8.85 -22.74
N ALA A 45 23.46 7.56 -22.70
CA ALA A 45 23.55 6.73 -23.89
C ALA A 45 22.20 6.88 -24.61
N ARG A 46 22.21 7.47 -25.81
CA ARG A 46 21.00 7.59 -26.62
C ARG A 46 20.55 6.18 -26.93
N LEU A 47 19.46 5.76 -26.32
CA LEU A 47 18.84 4.47 -26.60
C LEU A 47 18.52 4.41 -28.10
N PRO A 48 18.77 3.28 -28.77
CA PRO A 48 18.47 3.14 -30.18
C PRO A 48 16.97 3.31 -30.41
N ASN A 49 16.57 3.98 -31.50
CA ASN A 49 15.15 4.20 -31.81
C ASN A 49 14.33 2.89 -31.89
N SER A 50 14.97 1.75 -32.17
CA SER A 50 14.36 0.41 -32.11
C SER A 50 13.81 0.07 -30.72
N PHE A 51 14.48 0.51 -29.65
CA PHE A 51 14.00 0.34 -28.29
C PHE A 51 12.72 1.13 -28.05
N LEU A 52 12.66 2.39 -28.53
CA LEU A 52 11.45 3.21 -28.45
C LEU A 52 10.29 2.55 -29.22
N TYR A 53 10.53 2.07 -30.45
CA TYR A 53 9.50 1.37 -31.22
C TYR A 53 9.03 0.08 -30.54
N ALA A 54 9.95 -0.68 -29.91
CA ALA A 54 9.61 -1.89 -29.18
C ALA A 54 8.74 -1.59 -27.94
N VAL A 55 9.06 -0.53 -27.19
CA VAL A 55 8.25 -0.09 -26.04
C VAL A 55 6.88 0.38 -26.49
N VAL A 56 6.79 1.19 -27.55
CA VAL A 56 5.49 1.66 -28.10
C VAL A 56 4.66 0.48 -28.61
N ALA A 57 5.28 -0.48 -29.30
CA ALA A 57 4.60 -1.68 -29.75
C ALA A 57 4.08 -2.53 -28.58
N LEU A 58 4.87 -2.68 -27.50
CA LEU A 58 4.45 -3.39 -26.29
C LEU A 58 3.28 -2.68 -25.58
N MET A 59 3.30 -1.35 -25.49
CA MET A 59 2.19 -0.57 -24.94
C MET A 59 0.93 -0.72 -25.79
N PHE A 60 1.06 -0.69 -27.12
CA PHE A 60 -0.08 -0.85 -28.01
C PHE A 60 -0.67 -2.26 -27.97
N THR A 61 0.17 -3.30 -27.93
CA THR A 61 -0.30 -4.68 -27.85
C THR A 61 -1.00 -4.96 -26.52
N THR A 62 -0.44 -4.50 -25.39
CA THR A 62 -1.09 -4.62 -24.08
C THR A 62 -2.42 -3.87 -24.04
N PHE A 63 -2.48 -2.64 -24.58
CA PHE A 63 -3.72 -1.88 -24.70
C PHE A 63 -4.79 -2.61 -25.52
N LEU A 64 -4.41 -3.19 -26.67
CA LEU A 64 -5.33 -3.98 -27.49
C LEU A 64 -5.82 -5.23 -26.76
N ILE A 65 -4.93 -5.94 -26.06
CA ILE A 65 -5.29 -7.14 -25.29
C ILE A 65 -6.31 -6.77 -24.21
N VAL A 66 -6.03 -5.74 -23.41
CA VAL A 66 -6.94 -5.26 -22.37
C VAL A 66 -8.29 -4.87 -22.96
N THR A 67 -8.30 -4.10 -24.05
CA THR A 67 -9.55 -3.69 -24.73
C THR A 67 -10.36 -4.89 -25.23
N VAL A 68 -9.71 -5.92 -25.77
CA VAL A 68 -10.38 -7.13 -26.24
C VAL A 68 -10.96 -7.91 -25.06
N LEU A 69 -10.24 -7.99 -23.94
CA LEU A 69 -10.71 -8.66 -22.73
C LEU A 69 -11.91 -7.92 -22.12
N GLU A 70 -11.85 -6.60 -21.99
CA GLU A 70 -12.94 -5.78 -21.48
C GLU A 70 -14.22 -5.92 -22.32
N ARG A 71 -14.08 -5.97 -23.65
CA ARG A 71 -15.23 -6.17 -24.54
C ARG A 71 -15.83 -7.58 -24.48
N ARG A 72 -15.12 -8.55 -23.90
CA ARG A 72 -15.62 -9.91 -23.65
C ARG A 72 -16.31 -10.05 -22.29
N LEU A 73 -16.17 -9.07 -21.40
CA LEU A 73 -16.87 -9.10 -20.13
C LEU A 73 -18.38 -8.93 -20.37
N PRO A 74 -19.23 -9.69 -19.66
CA PRO A 74 -20.67 -9.49 -19.73
C PRO A 74 -21.01 -8.05 -19.35
N ARG A 75 -21.91 -7.43 -20.12
CA ARG A 75 -22.39 -6.08 -19.78
C ARG A 75 -23.11 -6.13 -18.43
N GLY A 76 -22.79 -5.19 -17.54
CA GLY A 76 -23.56 -4.99 -16.32
C GLY A 76 -24.95 -4.48 -16.67
N LEU A 77 -25.97 -5.30 -16.42
CA LEU A 77 -27.37 -4.91 -16.61
C LEU A 77 -27.77 -3.86 -15.57
N ARG A 78 -28.67 -2.96 -15.97
CA ARG A 78 -29.22 -1.90 -15.12
C ARG A 78 -30.64 -2.24 -14.68
N VAL A 79 -31.18 -1.48 -13.73
CA VAL A 79 -32.56 -1.67 -13.26
C VAL A 79 -33.57 -1.50 -14.40
N GLU A 80 -33.26 -0.65 -15.38
CA GLU A 80 -34.08 -0.49 -16.60
C GLU A 80 -34.19 -1.77 -17.46
N ASP A 81 -33.20 -2.67 -17.37
CA ASP A 81 -33.16 -3.93 -18.13
C ASP A 81 -33.86 -5.10 -17.41
N GLU A 82 -34.24 -4.91 -16.14
CA GLU A 82 -34.83 -5.93 -15.27
C GLU A 82 -36.12 -6.55 -15.85
N PRO A 83 -37.08 -5.79 -16.43
CA PRO A 83 -38.30 -6.39 -16.99
C PRO A 83 -38.03 -7.31 -18.19
N GLY A 84 -36.90 -7.10 -18.90
CA GLY A 84 -36.48 -7.93 -20.03
C GLY A 84 -35.66 -9.16 -19.63
N HIS A 85 -35.14 -9.18 -18.40
CA HIS A 85 -34.15 -10.14 -17.94
C HIS A 85 -34.33 -10.55 -16.46
N PRO A 86 -35.48 -11.15 -16.09
CA PRO A 86 -35.83 -11.42 -14.68
C PRO A 86 -34.89 -12.40 -13.96
N GLU A 87 -34.17 -13.25 -14.69
CA GLU A 87 -33.25 -14.25 -14.15
C GLU A 87 -31.77 -13.83 -14.22
N SER A 88 -31.49 -12.62 -14.72
CA SER A 88 -30.12 -12.16 -14.93
C SER A 88 -29.63 -11.31 -13.77
N PHE A 89 -28.32 -11.34 -13.52
CA PHE A 89 -27.68 -10.49 -12.53
C PHE A 89 -27.75 -9.01 -12.94
N ILE A 90 -28.31 -8.18 -12.06
CA ILE A 90 -28.41 -6.72 -12.24
C ILE A 90 -27.28 -6.05 -11.45
N ALA A 91 -26.35 -5.43 -12.17
CA ALA A 91 -25.15 -4.84 -11.59
C ALA A 91 -25.45 -3.61 -10.72
N GLU A 92 -26.51 -2.87 -11.03
CA GLU A 92 -26.90 -1.67 -10.30
C GLU A 92 -27.35 -1.95 -8.86
N HIS A 93 -28.06 -3.06 -8.62
CA HIS A 93 -28.40 -3.49 -7.26
C HIS A 93 -27.15 -3.85 -6.44
N ALA A 94 -26.21 -4.57 -7.05
CA ALA A 94 -24.94 -4.90 -6.41
C ALA A 94 -24.11 -3.65 -6.09
N MET A 95 -24.06 -2.69 -7.01
CA MET A 95 -23.40 -1.41 -6.78
C MET A 95 -24.06 -0.64 -5.63
N ALA A 96 -25.40 -0.57 -5.58
CA ALA A 96 -26.10 0.10 -4.50
C ALA A 96 -25.81 -0.53 -3.13
N SER A 97 -25.72 -1.86 -3.05
CA SER A 97 -25.32 -2.56 -1.81
C SER A 97 -23.87 -2.28 -1.42
N LEU A 98 -22.96 -2.27 -2.39
CA LEU A 98 -21.57 -1.90 -2.16
C LEU A 98 -21.45 -0.46 -1.65
N THR A 99 -22.14 0.49 -2.29
CA THR A 99 -22.14 1.90 -1.90
C THR A 99 -22.65 2.08 -0.47
N ARG A 100 -23.71 1.38 -0.04
CA ARG A 100 -24.18 1.44 1.36
C ARG A 100 -23.12 0.97 2.36
N LEU A 101 -22.28 0.01 1.97
CA LEU A 101 -21.20 -0.49 2.82
C LEU A 101 -20.01 0.46 2.82
N THR A 102 -19.62 1.01 1.67
CA THR A 102 -18.46 1.92 1.54
C THR A 102 -18.74 3.32 2.08
N ASP A 103 -19.98 3.80 2.02
CA ASP A 103 -20.43 5.09 2.59
C ASP A 103 -20.26 5.17 4.12
N ILE A 104 -20.05 4.05 4.80
CA ILE A 104 -19.71 4.01 6.23
C ILE A 104 -18.34 4.69 6.49
N GLY A 105 -17.44 4.71 5.51
CA GLY A 105 -16.07 5.19 5.65
C GLY A 105 -15.10 4.09 6.07
N PRO A 106 -13.92 4.42 6.63
CA PRO A 106 -12.94 3.44 7.07
C PRO A 106 -13.52 2.50 8.14
N ARG A 107 -13.47 1.18 7.89
CA ARG A 107 -14.01 0.10 8.73
C ARG A 107 -12.85 -0.76 9.24
N VAL A 108 -11.93 -0.15 9.98
CA VAL A 108 -10.81 -0.91 10.55
C VAL A 108 -11.34 -1.93 11.55
N THR A 109 -10.79 -3.15 11.54
CA THR A 109 -11.15 -4.20 12.51
C THR A 109 -11.16 -3.67 13.96
N GLY A 110 -12.22 -3.97 14.71
CA GLY A 110 -12.41 -3.48 16.08
C GLY A 110 -13.03 -2.07 16.22
N SER A 111 -13.23 -1.34 15.12
CA SER A 111 -13.98 -0.07 15.10
C SER A 111 -15.49 -0.28 15.23
N TYR A 112 -16.23 0.75 15.63
CA TYR A 112 -17.70 0.69 15.68
C TYR A 112 -18.30 0.56 14.27
N GLU A 113 -17.65 1.20 13.30
CA GLU A 113 -17.97 1.16 11.88
C GLU A 113 -17.92 -0.26 11.33
N ASN A 114 -16.87 -1.03 11.65
CA ASN A 114 -16.75 -2.42 11.24
C ASN A 114 -17.66 -3.36 12.04
N GLU A 115 -17.58 -3.29 13.37
CA GLU A 115 -18.17 -4.31 14.25
C GLU A 115 -19.69 -4.16 14.41
N VAL A 116 -20.26 -2.98 14.14
CA VAL A 116 -21.69 -2.71 14.35
C VAL A 116 -22.36 -2.23 13.08
N LEU A 117 -21.82 -1.21 12.41
CA LEU A 117 -22.50 -0.61 11.26
C LEU A 117 -22.42 -1.51 10.02
N ALA A 118 -21.23 -2.02 9.68
CA ALA A 118 -21.04 -2.88 8.53
C ALA A 118 -21.85 -4.18 8.66
N VAL A 119 -21.75 -4.86 9.80
CA VAL A 119 -22.52 -6.08 10.09
C VAL A 119 -24.03 -5.83 10.00
N ARG A 120 -24.50 -4.66 10.48
CA ARG A 120 -25.93 -4.30 10.39
C ARG A 120 -26.38 -4.10 8.94
N VAL A 121 -25.58 -3.41 8.12
CA VAL A 121 -25.90 -3.22 6.69
C VAL A 121 -25.95 -4.56 5.98
N LEU A 122 -24.93 -5.40 6.15
CA LEU A 122 -24.87 -6.73 5.54
C LEU A 122 -26.05 -7.60 5.97
N ARG A 123 -26.34 -7.65 7.27
CA ARG A 123 -27.46 -8.44 7.80
C ARG A 123 -28.79 -7.97 7.24
N LYS A 124 -29.01 -6.65 7.16
CA LYS A 124 -30.24 -6.09 6.58
C LYS A 124 -30.41 -6.51 5.11
N ASP A 125 -29.34 -6.47 4.33
CA ASP A 125 -29.36 -6.87 2.92
C ASP A 125 -29.63 -8.38 2.78
N ILE A 126 -29.04 -9.22 3.63
CA ILE A 126 -29.31 -10.67 3.65
C ILE A 126 -30.76 -10.95 4.06
N ASP A 127 -31.25 -10.30 5.12
CA ASP A 127 -32.62 -10.49 5.60
C ASP A 127 -33.63 -10.11 4.50
N ALA A 128 -33.39 -9.03 3.75
CA ALA A 128 -34.22 -8.65 2.61
C ALA A 128 -34.27 -9.73 1.51
N VAL A 129 -33.12 -10.34 1.19
CA VAL A 129 -33.04 -11.45 0.23
C VAL A 129 -33.78 -12.69 0.75
N VAL A 130 -33.68 -12.98 2.05
CA VAL A 130 -34.40 -14.09 2.68
C VAL A 130 -35.91 -13.85 2.66
N ASP A 131 -36.36 -12.64 2.92
CA ASP A 131 -37.79 -12.30 2.90
C ASP A 131 -38.39 -12.41 1.49
N GLU A 132 -37.64 -12.01 0.47
CA GLU A 132 -38.09 -12.05 -0.93
C GLU A 132 -38.05 -13.46 -1.55
N TYR A 133 -36.99 -14.23 -1.28
CA TYR A 133 -36.74 -15.51 -1.97
C TYR A 133 -36.77 -16.75 -1.05
N GLY A 134 -37.00 -16.59 0.25
CA GLY A 134 -36.85 -17.64 1.26
C GLY A 134 -37.83 -18.80 1.16
N SER A 135 -38.93 -18.68 0.41
CA SER A 135 -39.87 -19.79 0.22
C SER A 135 -39.24 -20.98 -0.54
N GLY A 136 -38.22 -20.74 -1.36
CA GLY A 136 -37.53 -21.77 -2.14
C GLY A 136 -36.27 -22.37 -1.50
N PHE A 137 -35.71 -21.74 -0.46
CA PHE A 137 -34.39 -22.08 0.08
C PHE A 137 -34.35 -22.08 1.60
N LYS A 138 -33.54 -22.95 2.19
CA LYS A 138 -33.24 -22.92 3.62
C LYS A 138 -31.97 -22.10 3.84
N VAL A 139 -32.14 -20.88 4.34
CA VAL A 139 -31.03 -19.96 4.66
C VAL A 139 -30.73 -20.03 6.16
N GLU A 140 -29.46 -20.24 6.51
CA GLU A 140 -28.93 -20.23 7.88
C GLU A 140 -27.88 -19.12 7.95
N ILE A 141 -28.02 -18.22 8.94
CA ILE A 141 -27.09 -17.11 9.16
C ILE A 141 -26.46 -17.29 10.53
N ASP A 142 -25.13 -17.22 10.59
CA ASP A 142 -24.36 -17.30 11.82
C ASP A 142 -23.39 -16.10 11.93
N VAL A 143 -23.33 -15.49 13.10
CA VAL A 143 -22.43 -14.37 13.40
C VAL A 143 -21.43 -14.85 14.44
N GLN A 144 -20.20 -15.05 14.00
CA GLN A 144 -19.13 -15.58 14.85
C GLN A 144 -18.21 -14.46 15.29
N LYS A 145 -17.77 -14.52 16.55
CA LYS A 145 -16.72 -13.63 17.09
C LYS A 145 -15.49 -14.45 17.41
N ALA A 146 -14.36 -14.08 16.81
CA ALA A 146 -13.09 -14.76 16.99
C ALA A 146 -12.01 -13.80 17.49
N SER A 147 -11.24 -14.26 18.46
CA SER A 147 -10.04 -13.58 18.95
C SER A 147 -8.86 -14.54 18.87
N GLY A 148 -7.68 -14.00 18.63
CA GLY A 148 -6.47 -14.80 18.55
C GLY A 148 -5.23 -13.95 18.35
N ALA A 149 -4.08 -14.61 18.39
CA ALA A 149 -2.79 -13.95 18.26
C ALA A 149 -1.82 -14.87 17.54
N PHE A 150 -1.03 -14.31 16.62
CA PHE A 150 0.05 -15.05 15.97
C PHE A 150 1.34 -14.22 15.92
N PRO A 151 2.50 -14.83 16.19
CA PRO A 151 3.79 -14.13 16.14
C PRO A 151 4.22 -13.90 14.68
N ILE A 152 4.57 -12.67 14.33
CA ILE A 152 5.14 -12.30 13.04
C ILE A 152 6.67 -12.25 13.18
N LYS A 153 7.37 -13.12 12.44
CA LYS A 153 8.83 -13.28 12.54
C LYS A 153 9.64 -12.23 11.74
N PHE A 154 9.00 -11.41 10.91
CA PHE A 154 9.69 -10.56 9.92
C PHE A 154 10.09 -9.15 10.43
N PHE A 155 9.56 -8.68 11.56
CA PHE A 155 9.95 -7.41 12.17
C PHE A 155 10.06 -7.55 13.70
N ASP A 156 11.22 -7.96 14.19
CA ASP A 156 11.63 -7.95 15.61
C ASP A 156 10.70 -8.70 16.60
N GLY A 157 9.94 -9.69 16.12
CA GLY A 157 9.09 -10.50 17.00
C GLY A 157 7.79 -9.83 17.45
N MET A 158 7.22 -8.93 16.64
CA MET A 158 5.87 -8.41 16.89
C MET A 158 4.81 -9.53 16.83
N THR A 159 3.83 -9.49 17.73
CA THR A 159 2.67 -10.41 17.73
C THR A 159 1.47 -9.68 17.15
N ASN A 160 0.88 -10.22 16.09
CA ASN A 160 -0.39 -9.71 15.58
C ASN A 160 -1.51 -10.32 16.43
N VAL A 161 -2.28 -9.45 17.08
CA VAL A 161 -3.43 -9.83 17.91
C VAL A 161 -4.68 -9.29 17.23
N TYR A 162 -5.61 -10.18 16.93
CA TYR A 162 -6.95 -9.81 16.49
C TYR A 162 -7.92 -10.12 17.63
N ASN A 163 -8.77 -9.16 17.97
CA ASN A 163 -9.70 -9.30 19.07
C ASN A 163 -11.12 -8.97 18.61
N ASP A 164 -12.06 -9.84 18.96
CA ASP A 164 -13.49 -9.70 18.69
C ASP A 164 -13.84 -9.51 17.21
N VAL A 165 -13.05 -10.10 16.30
CA VAL A 165 -13.30 -10.05 14.86
C VAL A 165 -14.60 -10.78 14.55
N GLN A 166 -15.53 -10.06 13.91
CA GLN A 166 -16.80 -10.63 13.48
C GLN A 166 -16.73 -11.26 12.10
N ASN A 167 -17.22 -12.50 12.00
CA ASN A 167 -17.44 -13.18 10.74
C ASN A 167 -18.95 -13.39 10.55
N LEU A 168 -19.45 -13.04 9.37
CA LEU A 168 -20.84 -13.26 8.97
C LEU A 168 -20.88 -14.43 7.99
N ILE A 169 -21.48 -15.54 8.41
CA ILE A 169 -21.57 -16.76 7.60
C ILE A 169 -23.01 -16.94 7.17
N VAL A 170 -23.23 -17.01 5.86
CA VAL A 170 -24.54 -17.28 5.27
C VAL A 170 -24.47 -18.60 4.51
N LYS A 171 -25.33 -19.54 4.89
CA LYS A 171 -25.46 -20.83 4.25
C LYS A 171 -26.83 -20.95 3.61
N VAL A 172 -26.85 -21.04 2.29
CA VAL A 172 -28.07 -21.23 1.50
C VAL A 172 -28.12 -22.68 1.04
N ASN A 173 -29.16 -23.41 1.44
CA ASN A 173 -29.40 -24.77 0.99
C ASN A 173 -30.64 -24.81 0.09
N ALA A 174 -30.53 -25.51 -1.04
CA ALA A 174 -31.69 -25.91 -1.82
C ALA A 174 -32.55 -26.91 -1.03
N GLN A 175 -33.86 -26.91 -1.28
CA GLN A 175 -34.77 -27.91 -0.71
C GLN A 175 -34.41 -29.34 -1.14
N VAL A 176 -33.75 -29.49 -2.30
CA VAL A 176 -33.26 -30.76 -2.83
C VAL A 176 -31.79 -30.94 -2.45
N LYS A 177 -31.44 -32.15 -1.97
CA LYS A 177 -30.04 -32.49 -1.63
C LYS A 177 -29.14 -32.38 -2.87
N SER A 178 -28.11 -31.55 -2.77
CA SER A 178 -27.00 -31.46 -3.73
C SER A 178 -25.74 -32.09 -3.16
N SER A 179 -24.91 -32.71 -4.00
CA SER A 179 -23.57 -33.21 -3.66
C SER A 179 -22.48 -32.14 -3.75
N HIS A 180 -22.80 -30.97 -4.29
CA HIS A 180 -21.84 -29.90 -4.56
C HIS A 180 -22.20 -28.64 -3.77
N THR A 181 -21.17 -27.99 -3.23
CA THR A 181 -21.28 -26.73 -2.48
C THR A 181 -20.22 -25.77 -3.00
N LEU A 182 -20.63 -24.52 -3.19
CA LEU A 182 -19.73 -23.41 -3.51
C LEU A 182 -19.57 -22.56 -2.25
N MET A 183 -18.33 -22.28 -1.86
CA MET A 183 -18.01 -21.37 -0.77
C MET A 183 -17.39 -20.11 -1.35
N LEU A 184 -17.99 -18.97 -1.06
CA LEU A 184 -17.49 -17.64 -1.40
C LEU A 184 -17.06 -16.96 -0.09
N ASN A 185 -15.92 -16.30 -0.12
CA ASN A 185 -15.39 -15.55 1.02
C ASN A 185 -14.99 -14.15 0.54
N CYS A 186 -15.25 -13.15 1.37
CA CYS A 186 -14.79 -11.78 1.21
C CYS A 186 -14.53 -11.15 2.58
N HIS A 187 -13.64 -10.17 2.61
CA HIS A 187 -13.40 -9.29 3.75
C HIS A 187 -14.22 -8.01 3.59
N PHE A 188 -14.81 -7.53 4.67
CA PHE A 188 -15.61 -6.30 4.70
C PHE A 188 -14.97 -5.19 5.54
N ASP A 189 -13.95 -5.53 6.33
CA ASP A 189 -13.08 -4.58 7.01
C ASP A 189 -12.16 -3.88 6.01
N SER A 190 -11.66 -2.70 6.40
CA SER A 190 -10.74 -1.92 5.57
C SER A 190 -9.43 -1.70 6.30
N VAL A 191 -8.35 -1.52 5.53
CA VAL A 191 -7.10 -1.04 6.10
C VAL A 191 -7.24 0.37 6.69
N PRO A 192 -6.42 0.75 7.69
CA PRO A 192 -6.34 2.12 8.18
C PRO A 192 -6.07 3.09 7.03
N GLU A 193 -6.78 4.22 7.01
CA GLU A 193 -6.72 5.28 5.98
C GLU A 193 -7.28 4.94 4.58
N SER A 194 -7.90 3.77 4.37
CA SER A 194 -8.60 3.45 3.12
C SER A 194 -10.10 3.26 3.35
N PRO A 195 -10.98 3.75 2.45
CA PRO A 195 -12.41 3.43 2.47
C PRO A 195 -12.71 1.94 2.13
N GLY A 196 -11.69 1.13 1.79
CA GLY A 196 -11.82 -0.31 1.56
C GLY A 196 -12.49 -0.67 0.23
N GLU A 197 -12.57 0.26 -0.71
CA GLU A 197 -13.21 0.05 -2.02
C GLU A 197 -12.30 -0.74 -2.98
N GLN A 198 -10.99 -0.79 -2.69
CA GLN A 198 -9.96 -1.51 -3.44
C GLN A 198 -8.84 -1.97 -2.47
N ASP A 199 -9.10 -2.94 -1.60
CA ASP A 199 -8.00 -3.66 -0.96
C ASP A 199 -7.57 -4.83 -1.86
N PRO A 200 -6.28 -4.92 -2.27
CA PRO A 200 -5.81 -6.01 -3.11
C PRO A 200 -5.82 -7.31 -2.31
N LEU A 201 -6.44 -8.33 -2.91
CA LEU A 201 -6.47 -9.75 -2.50
C LEU A 201 -5.15 -10.28 -1.91
#